data_AF-A0A6C0HGC2-F1
#
_entry.id   AF-A0A6C0HGC2-F1
#
_cell.length_a   1.000
_cell.length_b   1.000
_cell.length_c   1.000
_cell.angle_alpha   90.00
_cell.angle_beta   90.00
_cell.angle_gamma   90.00
#
_symmetry.space_group_name_H-M   'P 1'
#
loop_
_entity.id
_entity.type
_entity.pdbx_description
1 polymer ?
#
loop_
_entity_poly.entity_id
_entity_poly.type
_entity_poly.pdbx_seq_one_letter_code
_entity_poly.pdbx_strand_id
1 'polypeptide(L)'
;MTSLFQPQDQFKHIIQLLTLEHIIPIELQALNGLMIQREKLLDDITYDKIKMNIPKLKQFFSSSYMTALQSHADTHQKWPLLNLIRQLLRYYDYKLEPKRICDGYTSDGKKKYKRMFIVEKMKKK
;
A
#
# COMPACT_ATOMS: atom_id res chain seq x y z
N MET A 1 5.27 -31.17 -11.30
CA MET A 1 4.46 -31.04 -10.06
C MET A 1 4.48 -29.58 -9.61
N THR A 2 3.82 -28.70 -10.35
CA THR A 2 3.66 -27.29 -9.98
C THR A 2 2.27 -27.20 -9.39
N SER A 3 2.14 -27.09 -8.07
CA SER A 3 0.82 -26.94 -7.45
C SER A 3 0.18 -25.68 -8.03
N LEU A 4 -0.95 -25.84 -8.70
CA LEU A 4 -1.77 -24.75 -9.23
C LEU A 4 -2.43 -24.02 -8.05
N PHE A 5 -1.64 -23.22 -7.34
CA PHE A 5 -2.17 -22.25 -6.39
C PHE A 5 -2.99 -21.25 -7.20
N GLN A 6 -4.29 -21.15 -6.90
CA GLN A 6 -5.18 -20.27 -7.64
C GLN A 6 -4.77 -18.80 -7.40
N PRO A 7 -4.92 -17.90 -8.39
CA PRO A 7 -4.54 -16.48 -8.25
C PRO A 7 -5.18 -15.78 -7.04
N GLN A 8 -6.40 -16.21 -6.68
CA GLN A 8 -7.12 -15.75 -5.48
C GLN A 8 -6.43 -16.09 -4.15
N ASP A 9 -5.71 -17.22 -4.06
CA ASP A 9 -5.05 -17.67 -2.83
C ASP A 9 -3.69 -16.96 -2.61
N GLN A 10 -3.00 -16.61 -3.70
CA GLN A 10 -1.79 -15.77 -3.67
C GLN A 10 -2.11 -14.36 -3.15
N PHE A 11 -3.25 -13.81 -3.59
CA PHE A 11 -3.68 -12.48 -3.21
C PHE A 11 -4.02 -12.37 -1.71
N LYS A 12 -4.63 -13.42 -1.14
CA LYS A 12 -4.97 -13.49 0.29
C LYS A 12 -3.73 -13.44 1.19
N HIS A 13 -2.65 -14.13 0.81
CA HIS A 13 -1.37 -14.13 1.55
C HIS A 13 -0.64 -12.77 1.50
N ILE A 14 -0.70 -12.08 0.36
CA ILE A 14 -0.06 -10.77 0.18
C ILE A 14 -0.81 -9.68 0.98
N ILE A 15 -2.14 -9.74 1.00
CA ILE A 15 -2.97 -8.90 1.88
C ILE A 15 -2.62 -9.20 3.35
N GLN A 16 -2.51 -10.48 3.74
CA GLN A 16 -2.13 -10.88 5.11
C GLN A 16 -0.76 -10.33 5.55
N LEU A 17 0.23 -10.27 4.67
CA LEU A 17 1.53 -9.64 4.94
C LEU A 17 1.44 -8.13 5.19
N LEU A 18 0.55 -7.43 4.48
CA LEU A 18 0.25 -6.01 4.72
C LEU A 18 -0.61 -5.79 5.98
N THR A 19 -1.34 -6.83 6.41
CA THR A 19 -2.23 -6.83 7.57
C THR A 19 -1.47 -7.03 8.89
N LEU A 20 -0.34 -7.76 8.86
CA LEU A 20 0.51 -8.07 10.02
C LEU A 20 1.12 -6.84 10.72
N GLU A 21 1.22 -5.71 10.03
CA GLU A 21 1.79 -4.45 10.56
C GLU A 21 0.72 -3.37 10.84
N HIS A 22 -0.57 -3.73 10.90
CA HIS A 22 -1.70 -2.83 11.19
C HIS A 22 -1.90 -1.64 10.22
N ILE A 23 -1.41 -1.73 8.98
CA ILE A 23 -1.50 -0.61 8.02
C ILE A 23 -2.86 -0.59 7.31
N ILE A 24 -3.41 -1.75 6.95
CA ILE A 24 -4.65 -1.88 6.18
C ILE A 24 -5.51 -2.97 6.83
N PRO A 25 -6.72 -2.65 7.31
CA PRO A 25 -7.66 -3.67 7.72
C PRO A 25 -8.46 -4.14 6.49
N ILE A 26 -8.79 -5.42 6.49
CA ILE A 26 -9.94 -6.04 5.82
C ILE A 26 -9.68 -6.67 4.44
N GLU A 27 -10.36 -7.82 4.30
CA GLU A 27 -10.63 -8.57 3.09
C GLU A 27 -10.70 -7.70 1.83
N LEU A 28 -10.23 -8.27 0.72
CA LEU A 28 -10.24 -7.70 -0.63
C LEU A 28 -11.46 -6.84 -0.97
N GLN A 29 -12.66 -7.26 -0.53
CA GLN A 29 -13.92 -6.59 -0.84
C GLN A 29 -14.06 -5.21 -0.18
N ALA A 30 -13.25 -4.88 0.83
CA ALA A 30 -13.32 -3.60 1.55
C ALA A 30 -12.19 -2.61 1.20
N LEU A 31 -11.32 -2.93 0.23
CA LEU A 31 -10.25 -2.01 -0.18
C LEU A 31 -10.79 -0.74 -0.82
N ASN A 32 -11.87 -0.83 -1.60
CA ASN A 32 -12.45 0.35 -2.25
C ASN A 32 -13.07 1.30 -1.22
N GLY A 33 -12.60 2.55 -1.19
CA GLY A 33 -13.01 3.58 -0.23
C GLY A 33 -12.18 3.61 1.05
N LEU A 34 -11.22 2.70 1.23
CA LEU A 34 -10.34 2.70 2.41
C LEU A 34 -9.56 4.01 2.49
N MET A 35 -9.61 4.66 3.66
CA MET A 35 -8.85 5.88 3.94
C MET A 35 -7.64 5.57 4.81
N ILE A 36 -6.45 5.89 4.31
CA ILE A 36 -5.18 5.68 5.01
C ILE A 36 -4.58 7.05 5.32
N GLN A 37 -4.15 7.29 6.56
CA GLN A 37 -3.43 8.52 6.90
C GLN A 37 -2.10 8.55 6.14
N ARG A 38 -1.76 9.69 5.53
CA ARG A 38 -0.55 9.82 4.72
C ARG A 38 0.68 9.39 5.51
N GLU A 39 0.75 9.82 6.75
CA GLU A 39 1.89 9.63 7.65
C GLU A 39 2.19 8.14 7.88
N LYS A 40 1.16 7.27 7.89
CA LYS A 40 1.35 5.81 8.01
C LYS A 40 2.11 5.18 6.83
N LEU A 41 2.03 5.79 5.64
CA LEU A 41 2.70 5.26 4.43
C LEU A 41 4.08 5.87 4.21
N LEU A 42 4.49 6.82 5.06
CA LEU A 42 5.77 7.51 5.02
C LEU A 42 6.63 7.22 6.24
N ASP A 43 6.23 6.22 7.02
CA ASP A 43 6.96 5.80 8.21
C ASP A 43 8.03 4.78 7.85
N ASP A 44 9.29 5.17 8.04
CA ASP A 44 10.45 4.33 7.72
C ASP A 44 10.54 3.10 8.64
N ILE A 45 10.11 3.25 9.91
CA ILE A 45 10.08 2.13 10.87
C ILE A 45 9.15 1.03 10.36
N THR A 46 7.96 1.41 9.89
CA THR A 46 7.00 0.49 9.28
C THR A 46 7.57 -0.14 8.00
N TYR A 47 8.30 0.62 7.20
CA TYR A 47 8.96 0.09 6.00
C TYR A 47 9.99 -1.00 6.34
N ASP A 48 10.86 -0.77 7.32
CA ASP A 48 11.92 -1.71 7.68
C ASP A 48 11.38 -3.07 8.13
N LYS A 49 10.23 -3.09 8.82
CA LYS A 49 9.54 -4.34 9.18
C LYS A 49 9.01 -5.06 7.95
N ILE A 50 8.37 -4.33 7.03
CA ILE A 50 7.86 -4.90 5.77
C ILE A 50 9.01 -5.37 4.87
N LYS A 51 10.15 -4.68 4.89
CA LYS A 51 11.34 -5.01 4.09
C LYS A 51 11.80 -6.44 4.33
N MET A 52 11.66 -6.96 5.55
CA MET A 52 11.95 -8.36 5.89
C MET A 52 11.13 -9.37 5.07
N ASN A 53 9.95 -8.97 4.58
CA ASN A 53 9.07 -9.79 3.77
C ASN A 53 9.25 -9.60 2.26
N ILE A 54 10.09 -8.66 1.80
CA ILE A 54 10.37 -8.45 0.36
C ILE A 54 10.86 -9.73 -0.34
N PRO A 55 11.74 -10.58 0.24
CA PRO A 55 12.13 -11.84 -0.39
C PRO A 55 10.95 -12.76 -0.69
N LYS A 56 9.95 -12.80 0.20
CA LYS A 56 8.70 -13.56 -0.03
C LYS A 56 7.87 -12.93 -1.15
N LEU A 57 7.74 -11.61 -1.18
CA LEU A 57 7.01 -10.89 -2.23
C LEU A 57 7.62 -11.13 -3.63
N LYS A 58 8.95 -11.23 -3.73
CA LYS A 58 9.65 -11.54 -4.99
C LYS A 58 9.34 -12.92 -5.57
N GLN A 59 8.79 -13.84 -4.77
CA GLN A 59 8.35 -15.14 -5.28
C GLN A 59 7.06 -15.02 -6.11
N PHE A 60 6.27 -13.97 -5.88
CA PHE A 60 5.00 -13.73 -6.56
C PHE A 60 5.11 -12.63 -7.63
N PHE A 61 6.04 -11.70 -7.46
CA PHE A 61 6.16 -10.51 -8.30
C PHE A 61 7.55 -10.36 -8.89
N SER A 62 7.61 -10.01 -10.18
CA SER A 62 8.88 -9.66 -10.82
C SER A 62 9.36 -8.29 -10.38
N SER A 63 10.65 -8.19 -10.03
CA SER A 63 11.34 -6.92 -9.77
C SER A 63 11.51 -6.05 -11.03
N SER A 64 11.36 -6.61 -12.23
CA SER A 64 11.30 -5.83 -13.48
C SER A 64 9.98 -5.06 -13.61
N TYR A 65 8.90 -5.57 -13.00
CA TYR A 65 7.58 -4.94 -12.99
C TYR A 65 7.36 -4.07 -11.75
N MET A 66 7.86 -4.50 -10.58
CA MET A 66 7.73 -3.79 -9.30
C MET A 66 9.07 -3.22 -8.83
N THR A 67 9.31 -1.95 -9.15
CA THR A 67 10.53 -1.24 -8.69
C THR A 67 10.64 -1.14 -7.16
N ALA A 68 9.52 -1.26 -6.43
CA ALA A 68 9.53 -1.31 -4.97
C ALA A 68 10.22 -2.57 -4.39
N LEU A 69 10.40 -3.62 -5.20
CA LEU A 69 11.10 -4.84 -4.81
C LEU A 69 12.58 -4.83 -5.22
N GLN A 70 13.07 -3.79 -5.88
CA GLN A 70 14.47 -3.71 -6.27
C GLN A 70 15.37 -3.63 -5.03
N SER A 71 16.59 -4.16 -5.14
CA SER A 71 17.55 -4.22 -4.03
C SER A 71 17.99 -2.86 -3.52
N HIS A 72 17.81 -1.80 -4.29
CA HIS A 72 18.20 -0.42 -3.94
C HIS A 72 16.97 0.50 -3.82
N ALA A 73 15.78 -0.09 -3.64
CA ALA A 73 14.53 0.66 -3.56
C ALA A 73 14.52 1.62 -2.36
N ASP A 74 15.10 1.22 -1.24
CA ASP A 74 15.20 2.00 -0.01
C ASP A 74 16.14 3.20 -0.11
N THR A 75 17.19 3.12 -0.92
CA THR A 75 18.14 4.24 -1.10
C THR A 75 17.72 5.21 -2.21
N HIS A 76 17.07 4.72 -3.27
CA HIS A 76 16.67 5.57 -4.40
C HIS A 76 15.26 6.14 -4.29
N GLN A 77 14.36 5.52 -3.53
CA GLN A 77 12.98 5.97 -3.41
C GLN A 77 12.81 6.76 -2.13
N LYS A 78 12.33 8.01 -2.26
CA LYS A 78 12.05 8.86 -1.10
C LYS A 78 11.02 8.26 -0.14
N TRP A 79 10.06 7.49 -0.67
CA TRP A 79 8.95 6.89 0.09
C TRP A 79 8.74 5.45 -0.35
N PRO A 80 9.63 4.52 0.05
CA PRO A 80 9.64 3.17 -0.47
C PRO A 80 8.39 2.38 -0.05
N LEU A 81 7.87 2.60 1.16
CA LEU A 81 6.61 2.03 1.62
C LEU A 81 5.42 2.47 0.77
N LEU A 82 5.25 3.79 0.57
CA LEU A 82 4.20 4.33 -0.29
C LEU A 82 4.29 3.74 -1.71
N ASN A 83 5.50 3.63 -2.27
CA ASN A 83 5.70 3.07 -3.59
C ASN A 83 5.31 1.58 -3.65
N LEU A 84 5.70 0.80 -2.64
CA LEU A 84 5.34 -0.61 -2.51
C LEU A 84 3.83 -0.80 -2.49
N ILE A 85 3.12 -0.09 -1.59
CA ILE A 85 1.66 -0.17 -1.47
C ILE A 85 0.99 0.25 -2.78
N ARG A 86 1.45 1.35 -3.40
CA ARG A 86 0.90 1.85 -4.67
C ARG A 86 1.06 0.82 -5.80
N GLN A 87 2.22 0.18 -5.91
CA GLN A 87 2.46 -0.84 -6.95
C GLN A 87 1.64 -2.11 -6.69
N LEU A 88 1.54 -2.54 -5.43
CA LEU A 88 0.68 -3.66 -5.04
C LEU A 88 -0.78 -3.39 -5.38
N LEU A 89 -1.33 -2.24 -4.98
CA LEU A 89 -2.70 -1.86 -5.31
C LEU A 89 -2.93 -1.84 -6.82
N ARG A 90 -2.00 -1.27 -7.59
CA ARG A 90 -2.11 -1.20 -9.06
C ARG A 90 -2.12 -2.57 -9.71
N TYR A 91 -1.34 -3.53 -9.19
CA TYR A 91 -1.36 -4.91 -9.67
C TYR A 91 -2.76 -5.55 -9.55
N TYR A 92 -3.55 -5.10 -8.56
CA TYR A 92 -4.89 -5.60 -8.29
C TYR A 92 -6.02 -4.67 -8.77
N ASP A 93 -5.75 -3.82 -9.77
CA ASP A 93 -6.71 -2.85 -10.33
C ASP A 93 -7.25 -1.85 -9.29
N TYR A 94 -6.43 -1.47 -8.31
CA TYR A 94 -6.70 -0.36 -7.39
C TYR A 94 -5.70 0.77 -7.57
N LYS A 95 -6.14 1.99 -7.29
CA LYS A 95 -5.28 3.19 -7.25
C LYS A 95 -5.35 3.84 -5.88
N LEU A 96 -4.27 4.52 -5.54
CA LEU A 96 -4.13 5.26 -4.28
C LEU A 96 -4.17 6.76 -4.59
N GLU A 97 -5.26 7.43 -4.22
CA GLU A 97 -5.52 8.84 -4.54
C GLU A 97 -5.28 9.73 -3.32
N PRO A 98 -4.47 10.80 -3.41
CA PRO A 98 -4.30 11.74 -2.32
C PRO A 98 -5.57 12.57 -2.10
N LYS A 99 -5.99 12.72 -0.84
CA LYS A 99 -7.13 13.56 -0.45
C LYS A 99 -6.82 14.42 0.75
N ARG A 100 -7.30 15.67 0.72
CA ARG A 100 -7.30 16.57 1.89
C ARG A 100 -8.70 16.55 2.50
N ILE A 101 -8.79 16.22 3.77
CA ILE A 101 -10.04 16.27 4.54
C ILE A 101 -9.98 17.40 5.56
N CYS A 102 -11.14 17.94 5.93
CA CYS A 102 -11.25 18.93 7.01
C CYS A 102 -10.89 18.27 8.34
N ASP A 103 -10.08 18.94 9.16
CA ASP A 103 -9.66 18.48 10.48
C ASP A 103 -10.00 19.53 11.55
N GLY A 104 -11.15 20.17 11.38
CA GLY A 104 -11.60 21.29 12.22
C GLY A 104 -10.90 22.60 11.89
N TYR A 105 -10.83 23.49 12.89
CA TYR A 105 -10.28 24.82 12.78
C TYR A 105 -9.28 25.07 13.92
N THR A 106 -8.36 26.02 13.76
CA THR A 106 -7.54 26.56 14.85
C THR A 106 -8.39 27.43 15.76
N SER A 107 -7.88 27.76 16.95
CA SER A 107 -8.47 28.78 17.84
C SER A 107 -8.74 30.09 17.10
N ASP A 108 -7.86 30.44 16.16
CA ASP A 108 -7.92 31.66 15.35
C ASP A 108 -8.83 31.51 14.11
N GLY A 109 -9.64 30.45 14.02
CA GLY A 109 -10.59 30.23 12.93
C GLY A 109 -9.98 29.75 11.61
N LYS A 110 -8.70 29.38 11.55
CA LYS A 110 -8.07 28.85 10.32
C LYS A 110 -8.40 27.37 10.14
N LYS A 111 -8.88 26.98 8.96
CA LYS A 111 -9.23 25.59 8.65
C LYS A 111 -7.99 24.68 8.69
N LYS A 112 -8.06 23.61 9.47
CA LYS A 112 -7.06 22.54 9.52
C LYS A 112 -7.39 21.50 8.45
N TYR A 113 -6.34 20.93 7.86
CA TYR A 113 -6.46 19.89 6.85
C TYR A 113 -5.64 18.68 7.26
N LYS A 114 -6.24 17.50 7.14
CA LYS A 114 -5.55 16.23 7.27
C LYS A 114 -5.34 15.61 5.89
N ARG A 115 -4.15 15.06 5.66
CA ARG A 115 -3.79 14.42 4.38
C ARG A 115 -4.01 12.92 4.51
N MET A 116 -4.88 12.41 3.65
CA MET A 116 -5.24 11.01 3.56
C MET A 116 -4.90 10.50 2.16
N PHE A 117 -4.84 9.19 2.02
CA PHE A 117 -4.98 8.51 0.75
C PHE A 117 -6.30 7.73 0.75
N ILE A 118 -6.99 7.73 -0.38
CA ILE A 118 -8.14 6.87 -0.63
C ILE A 118 -7.72 5.78 -1.60
N VAL A 119 -8.03 4.53 -1.28
CA VAL A 119 -7.93 3.43 -2.22
C VAL A 119 -9.20 3.37 -3.06
N GLU A 120 -9.08 3.43 -4.38
CA GLU A 120 -10.21 3.38 -5.31
C GLU A 120 -9.99 2.27 -6.33
N LYS A 121 -11.07 1.54 -6.67
CA LYS A 121 -11.02 0.58 -7.76
C LYS A 121 -10.86 1.30 -9.09
N MET A 122 -9.93 0.85 -9.92
CA MET A 122 -9.74 1.36 -11.27
C MET A 122 -10.92 0.92 -12.14
N LYS A 123 -11.48 1.86 -12.90
CA LYS A 123 -12.47 1.52 -13.93
C LYS A 123 -11.76 0.71 -15.01
N LYS A 124 -12.29 -0.45 -15.36
CA LYS A 124 -11.85 -1.16 -16.58
C LYS A 124 -12.15 -0.23 -17.77
N LYS A 125 -11.12 0.00 -18.59
CA LYS A 125 -11.28 0.70 -19.87
C LYS A 125 -12.04 -0.17 -20.85
#